data_AF-A0A841CJY5-F1
#
_entry.id   AF-A0A841CJY5-F1
#
_cell.length_a   1.000
_cell.length_b   1.000
_cell.length_c   1.000
_cell.angle_alpha   90.00
_cell.angle_beta   90.00
_cell.angle_gamma   90.00
#
_symmetry.space_group_name_H-M   'P 1'
#
loop_
_entity.id
_entity.type
_entity.pdbx_description
1 polymer ?
#
loop_
_entity_poly.entity_id
_entity_poly.type
_entity_poly.pdbx_seq_one_letter_code
_entity_poly.pdbx_strand_id
1 'polypeptide(L)'
;MTDDENTSSTWWDFLMDNLRSRGLSTGDLARGAGVDRSRLSDWKRGGKASVESARAIAVLFDASPLEVMVAAGLITPNEAALRQARPDPARLTDDELVAELRKRLGG
;
A
#
# COMPACT_ATOMS: atom_id res chain seq x y z
N MET A 1 23.38 -26.15 15.40
CA MET A 1 23.76 -25.28 14.27
C MET A 1 22.44 -24.83 13.69
N THR A 2 21.97 -23.66 14.11
CA THR A 2 20.67 -23.12 13.68
C THR A 2 20.85 -22.56 12.28
N ASP A 3 20.08 -23.10 11.35
CA ASP A 3 19.99 -22.62 9.99
C ASP A 3 19.38 -21.21 10.02
N ASP A 4 20.24 -20.20 9.95
CA ASP A 4 19.91 -18.82 9.61
C ASP A 4 19.51 -18.76 8.12
N GLU A 5 18.47 -19.52 7.73
CA GLU A 5 17.88 -19.49 6.40
C GLU A 5 17.08 -18.18 6.23
N ASN A 6 17.82 -17.13 5.88
CA ASN A 6 17.52 -16.13 4.85
C ASN A 6 16.04 -15.93 4.48
N THR A 7 15.18 -15.67 5.47
CA THR A 7 13.76 -15.35 5.25
C THR A 7 13.68 -13.90 4.79
N SER A 8 13.79 -13.66 3.49
CA SER A 8 13.47 -12.35 2.94
C SER A 8 12.01 -12.06 3.23
N SER A 9 11.75 -11.03 4.03
CA SER A 9 10.36 -10.64 4.32
C SER A 9 9.70 -10.17 3.02
N THR A 10 8.46 -10.58 2.77
CA THR A 10 7.66 -10.14 1.61
C THR A 10 7.69 -8.63 1.43
N TRP A 11 7.78 -7.89 2.54
CA TRP A 11 7.96 -6.45 2.55
C TRP A 11 9.32 -5.99 1.99
N TRP A 12 10.43 -6.58 2.46
CA TRP A 12 11.76 -6.20 1.99
C TRP A 12 11.97 -6.52 0.51
N ASP A 13 11.44 -7.64 0.03
CA ASP A 13 11.52 -7.99 -1.39
C ASP A 13 10.74 -7.01 -2.26
N PHE A 14 9.51 -6.67 -1.85
CA PHE A 14 8.71 -5.63 -2.50
C PHE A 14 9.48 -4.30 -2.62
N LEU A 15 10.19 -3.88 -1.56
CA LEU A 15 11.02 -2.68 -1.59
C LEU A 15 12.16 -2.81 -2.59
N MET A 16 12.92 -3.91 -2.54
CA MET A 16 14.10 -4.11 -3.39
C MET A 16 13.74 -4.18 -4.88
N ASP A 17 12.62 -4.78 -5.23
CA ASP A 17 12.17 -4.86 -6.62
C ASP A 17 11.69 -3.51 -7.15
N ASN A 18 10.99 -2.72 -6.32
CA ASN A 18 10.61 -1.36 -6.67
C ASN A 18 11.82 -0.43 -6.80
N LEU A 19 12.83 -0.58 -5.94
CA LEU A 19 14.09 0.16 -6.06
C LEU A 19 14.83 -0.19 -7.35
N ARG A 20 15.00 -1.49 -7.63
CA ARG A 20 15.72 -1.99 -8.80
C ARG A 20 15.08 -1.53 -10.11
N SER A 21 13.76 -1.66 -10.21
CA SER A 21 13.00 -1.26 -11.42
C SER A 21 13.05 0.24 -11.70
N ARG A 22 13.32 1.06 -10.67
CA ARG A 22 13.38 2.53 -10.76
C ARG A 22 14.82 3.08 -10.71
N GLY A 23 15.83 2.22 -10.61
CA GLY A 23 17.23 2.65 -10.46
C GLY A 23 17.51 3.41 -9.16
N LEU A 24 16.72 3.19 -8.11
CA LEU A 24 16.85 3.86 -6.82
C LEU A 24 17.73 3.06 -5.86
N SER A 25 18.39 3.77 -4.93
CA SER A 25 19.19 3.16 -3.87
C SER A 25 18.41 3.01 -2.57
N THR A 26 18.94 2.21 -1.63
CA THR A 26 18.42 2.16 -0.25
C THR A 26 18.59 3.50 0.48
N GLY A 27 19.52 4.35 0.05
CA GLY A 27 19.64 5.72 0.55
C GLY A 27 18.48 6.60 0.09
N ASP A 28 18.01 6.42 -1.15
CA ASP A 28 16.80 7.09 -1.66
C ASP A 28 15.57 6.61 -0.92
N LEU A 29 15.48 5.31 -0.63
CA LEU A 29 14.43 4.74 0.20
C LEU A 29 14.37 5.38 1.58
N ALA A 30 15.50 5.46 2.29
CA ALA A 30 15.58 6.06 3.61
C ALA A 30 15.07 7.52 3.59
N ARG A 31 15.56 8.32 2.64
CA ARG A 31 15.16 9.72 2.47
C ARG A 31 13.69 9.87 2.11
N GLY A 32 13.22 9.12 1.11
CA GLY A 32 11.84 9.20 0.61
C GLY A 32 10.81 8.67 1.59
N ALA A 33 11.16 7.67 2.41
CA ALA A 33 10.30 7.14 3.46
C ALA A 33 10.40 7.94 4.78
N GLY A 34 11.34 8.86 4.91
CA GLY A 34 11.58 9.62 6.14
C GLY A 34 12.10 8.75 7.30
N VAL A 35 12.90 7.71 7.01
CA VAL A 35 13.39 6.76 8.02
C VAL A 35 14.91 6.68 8.04
N ASP A 36 15.45 6.25 9.19
CA ASP A 36 16.88 6.01 9.34
C ASP A 36 17.32 4.61 8.91
N ARG A 37 18.64 4.38 8.93
CA ARG A 37 19.26 3.11 8.54
C ARG A 37 18.94 1.96 9.51
N SER A 38 18.69 2.25 10.78
CA SER A 38 18.27 1.24 11.75
C SER A 38 16.92 0.67 11.35
N ARG A 39 15.99 1.55 10.94
CA ARG A 39 14.67 1.16 10.47
C ARG A 39 14.71 0.32 9.19
N LEU A 40 15.57 0.68 8.22
CA LEU A 40 15.77 -0.17 7.04
C LEU A 40 16.35 -1.54 7.41
N SER A 41 17.28 -1.57 8.37
CA SER A 41 17.86 -2.83 8.84
C SER A 41 16.83 -3.71 9.55
N ASP A 42 15.89 -3.10 10.29
CA ASP A 42 14.76 -3.77 10.90
C ASP A 42 13.81 -4.37 9.85
N TRP A 43 13.42 -3.60 8.82
CA TRP A 43 12.59 -4.13 7.71
C TRP A 43 13.26 -5.27 6.97
N LYS A 44 14.58 -5.19 6.74
CA LYS A 44 15.34 -6.29 6.13
C LYS A 44 15.26 -7.59 6.94
N ARG A 45 15.10 -7.51 8.27
CA ARG A 45 14.93 -8.66 9.18
C ARG A 45 13.47 -9.04 9.41
N GLY A 46 12.53 -8.47 8.67
CA GLY A 46 11.09 -8.74 8.82
C GLY A 46 10.35 -7.84 9.81
N GLY A 47 10.96 -6.74 10.23
CA GLY A 47 10.27 -5.69 10.98
C GLY A 47 9.14 -5.06 10.18
N LYS A 48 8.04 -4.71 10.87
CA LYS A 48 6.83 -4.14 10.23
C LYS A 48 7.00 -2.65 9.94
N ALA A 49 6.55 -2.18 8.78
CA ALA A 49 6.43 -0.75 8.50
C ALA A 49 5.27 -0.10 9.27
N SER A 50 5.28 1.23 9.41
CA SER A 50 4.13 1.99 9.89
C SER A 50 3.26 2.43 8.69
N VAL A 51 2.01 2.82 8.96
CA VAL A 51 1.12 3.39 7.91
C VAL A 51 1.73 4.65 7.29
N GLU A 52 2.38 5.49 8.10
CA GLU A 52 3.06 6.70 7.62
C GLU A 52 4.20 6.35 6.65
N SER A 53 5.08 5.42 7.02
CA SER A 53 6.14 4.95 6.13
C SER A 53 5.59 4.32 4.86
N ALA A 54 4.53 3.51 4.96
CA ALA A 54 3.89 2.91 3.78
C ALA A 54 3.32 3.97 2.83
N ARG A 55 2.70 5.04 3.34
CA ARG A 55 2.23 6.16 2.52
C ARG A 55 3.37 6.92 1.86
N ALA A 56 4.44 7.21 2.59
CA ALA A 56 5.62 7.88 2.03
C ALA A 56 6.27 7.05 0.91
N ILE A 57 6.34 5.73 1.11
CA ILE A 57 6.88 4.79 0.10
C ILE A 57 5.96 4.70 -1.13
N ALA A 58 4.64 4.73 -0.95
CA ALA A 58 3.70 4.79 -2.06
C ALA A 58 3.93 6.03 -2.95
N VAL A 59 4.20 7.18 -2.34
CA VAL A 59 4.57 8.40 -3.08
C VAL A 59 5.92 8.23 -3.78
N LEU A 60 6.94 7.71 -3.08
CA LEU A 60 8.28 7.51 -3.64
C LEU A 60 8.25 6.58 -4.87
N PHE A 61 7.42 5.54 -4.84
CA PHE A 61 7.33 4.55 -5.90
C PHE A 61 6.29 4.88 -6.96
N ASP A 62 5.51 5.96 -6.80
CA ASP A 62 4.34 6.24 -7.64
C ASP A 62 3.40 5.00 -7.73
N ALA A 63 3.14 4.40 -6.57
CA ALA A 63 2.37 3.17 -6.43
C ALA A 63 1.07 3.41 -5.65
N SER A 64 0.11 2.50 -5.79
CA SER A 64 -1.14 2.56 -5.02
C SER A 64 -0.86 2.46 -3.52
N PRO A 65 -1.36 3.40 -2.68
CA PRO A 65 -1.18 3.30 -1.23
C PRO A 65 -1.70 1.99 -0.64
N LEU A 66 -2.77 1.44 -1.19
CA LEU A 66 -3.33 0.16 -0.74
C LEU A 66 -2.41 -1.02 -1.08
N GLU A 67 -1.80 -1.01 -2.26
CA GLU A 67 -0.84 -2.05 -2.67
C GLU A 67 0.38 -2.08 -1.74
N VAL A 68 0.93 -0.90 -1.41
CA VAL A 68 2.06 -0.78 -0.49
C VAL A 68 1.68 -1.21 0.93
N MET A 69 0.47 -0.88 1.40
CA MET A 69 0.00 -1.33 2.71
C MET A 69 -0.20 -2.84 2.79
N VAL A 70 -0.65 -3.48 1.70
CA VAL A 70 -0.71 -4.94 1.60
C VAL A 70 0.69 -5.55 1.65
N ALA A 71 1.63 -5.03 0.86
CA ALA A 71 3.01 -5.50 0.85
C ALA A 71 3.71 -5.34 2.23
N ALA A 72 3.37 -4.27 2.96
CA ALA A 72 3.83 -4.03 4.31
C ALA A 72 3.14 -4.88 5.38
N GLY A 73 2.12 -5.67 5.03
CA GLY A 73 1.32 -6.48 5.95
C GLY A 73 0.47 -5.67 6.92
N LEU A 74 0.14 -4.41 6.56
CA LEU A 74 -0.69 -3.51 7.36
C LEU A 74 -2.18 -3.76 7.15
N ILE A 75 -2.55 -4.18 5.94
CA ILE A 75 -3.90 -4.61 5.56
C ILE A 75 -3.79 -5.87 4.70
N THR A 76 -4.87 -6.62 4.62
CA THR A 76 -5.00 -7.78 3.74
C THR A 76 -5.40 -7.36 2.32
N PRO A 77 -5.14 -8.20 1.30
CA PRO A 77 -5.66 -7.96 -0.05
C PRO A 77 -7.19 -7.79 -0.09
N ASN A 78 -7.92 -8.49 0.78
CA ASN A 78 -9.37 -8.37 0.88
C ASN A 78 -9.81 -7.00 1.41
N GLU A 79 -9.11 -6.46 2.41
CA GLU A 79 -9.33 -5.09 2.91
C GLU A 79 -8.97 -4.02 1.87
N ALA A 80 -7.95 -4.25 1.04
CA ALA A 80 -7.63 -3.37 -0.08
C ALA A 80 -8.68 -3.43 -1.21
N ALA A 81 -9.33 -4.57 -1.40
CA ALA A 81 -10.37 -4.79 -2.40
C ALA A 81 -11.75 -4.22 -1.99
N LEU A 82 -11.93 -3.84 -0.72
CA LEU A 82 -13.11 -3.12 -0.22
C LEU A 82 -13.15 -1.70 -0.83
N ARG A 83 -13.59 -1.62 -2.09
CA ARG A 83 -14.13 -0.40 -2.67
C ARG A 83 -15.33 0.00 -1.82
N GLN A 84 -15.30 1.21 -1.25
CA GLN A 84 -16.45 1.81 -0.59
C GLN A 84 -17.73 1.49 -1.37
N ALA A 85 -18.68 0.86 -0.70
CA ALA A 85 -19.91 0.40 -1.29
C ALA A 85 -20.80 1.59 -1.66
N ARG A 86 -20.57 2.16 -2.85
CA ARG A 86 -21.43 3.18 -3.51
C ARG A 86 -21.58 4.49 -2.69
N PRO A 87 -21.97 5.62 -3.29
CA PRO A 87 -22.51 6.71 -2.50
C PRO A 87 -23.66 6.13 -1.64
N ASP A 88 -23.65 6.42 -0.35
CA ASP A 88 -24.78 6.11 0.53
C ASP A 88 -26.03 6.71 -0.12
N PRO A 89 -27.01 5.90 -0.56
CA PRO A 89 -28.21 6.41 -1.21
C PRO A 89 -28.96 7.41 -0.33
N ALA A 90 -28.82 7.31 1.00
CA ALA A 90 -29.42 8.23 1.95
C ALA A 90 -28.79 9.63 1.95
N ARG A 91 -27.67 9.82 1.24
CA ARG A 91 -26.98 11.11 1.07
C ARG A 91 -27.19 11.71 -0.31
N LEU A 92 -27.86 11.00 -1.21
CA LEU A 92 -28.30 11.55 -2.48
C LEU A 92 -29.59 12.34 -2.23
N THR A 93 -29.73 13.46 -2.91
CA THR A 93 -31.05 14.08 -3.06
C THR A 93 -31.97 13.14 -3.85
N ASP A 94 -33.28 13.31 -3.70
CA ASP A 94 -34.26 12.51 -4.45
C ASP A 94 -34.02 12.59 -5.97
N ASP A 95 -33.62 13.76 -6.47
CA ASP A 95 -33.32 13.98 -7.89
C ASP A 95 -32.08 13.20 -8.35
N GLU A 96 -31.01 13.18 -7.55
CA GLU A 96 -29.80 12.41 -7.84
C GLU A 96 -30.07 10.90 -7.77
N LEU A 97 -30.89 10.46 -6.81
CA LEU A 97 -31.28 9.06 -6.68
C LEU A 97 -32.13 8.61 -7.88
N VAL A 98 -33.10 9.41 -8.29
CA VAL A 98 -33.95 9.12 -9.46
C VAL A 98 -33.13 9.10 -10.75
N ALA A 99 -32.17 10.03 -10.92
CA ALA A 99 -31.28 10.05 -12.07
C ALA A 99 -30.42 8.77 -12.16
N GLU A 100 -29.87 8.31 -11.04
CA GLU A 100 -29.07 7.09 -10.99
C GLU A 100 -29.92 5.82 -11.24
N LEU A 101 -31.16 5.78 -10.74
CA LEU A 101 -32.10 4.68 -11.01
C LEU A 101 -32.49 4.61 -12.49
N ARG A 102 -32.79 5.75 -13.13
CA ARG A 102 -33.09 5.81 -14.57
C ARG A 102 -31.91 5.29 -15.40
N LYS A 103 -30.68 5.67 -15.05
CA LYS A 103 -29.46 5.22 -15.73
C LYS A 103 -29.27 3.70 -15.63
N ARG A 104 -29.63 3.08 -14.49
CA ARG A 104 -29.44 1.63 -14.26
C ARG A 104 -30.55 0.76 -14.82
N LEU A 105 -31.78 1.28 -14.89
CA LEU A 105 -32.96 0.54 -15.32
C LEU A 105 -33.34 0.78 -16.78
N GLY A 106 -32.79 1.82 -17.41
CA GLY A 106 -33.00 2.16 -18.82
C GLY A 106 -31.86 1.75 -19.75
N GLY A 107 -30.90 0.95 -19.27
CA GLY A 107 -29.82 0.33 -20.06
C GLY A 107 -30.07 -1.15 -20.27
#